data_AF-A0A518CT56-F1
#
_entry.id   AF-A0A518CT56-F1
#
_cell.length_a   1.000
_cell.length_b   1.000
_cell.length_c   1.000
_cell.angle_alpha   90.00
_cell.angle_beta   90.00
_cell.angle_gamma   90.00
#
_symmetry.space_group_name_H-M   'P 1'
#
loop_
_entity.id
_entity.type
_entity.pdbx_description
1 polymer ?
#
loop_
_entity_poly.entity_id
_entity_poly.type
_entity_poly.pdbx_seq_one_letter_code
_entity_poly.pdbx_strand_id
1 'polypeptide(L)'
;MQTRLNSILKEERPVKQRASWRQYLIELERGFAQIIRSDSVFFFHTFCLTIVLTCSFILGLSMMEWAMVVLSCTLAISAEMFNKVLKAIWDNLGHHFSEAAQNSIRIGTASATLTLIGASITVGIILGHRLWELLH
;
A
#
# COMPACT_ATOMS: atom_id res chain seq x y z
N MET A 1 3.89 49.83 -33.38
CA MET A 1 2.99 48.65 -33.26
C MET A 1 3.75 47.32 -33.17
N GLN A 2 4.92 47.14 -33.79
CA GLN A 2 5.77 45.93 -33.66
C GLN A 2 6.41 45.72 -32.27
N THR A 3 6.65 46.79 -31.51
CA THR A 3 7.36 46.71 -30.21
C THR A 3 6.58 45.98 -29.11
N ARG A 4 5.23 46.01 -29.15
CA ARG A 4 4.39 45.27 -28.18
C ARG A 4 4.27 43.77 -28.49
N LEU A 5 4.44 43.36 -29.75
CA LEU A 5 4.44 41.93 -30.08
C LEU A 5 5.73 41.26 -29.59
N ASN A 6 6.87 41.95 -29.70
CA ASN A 6 8.15 41.43 -29.23
C ASN A 6 8.23 41.31 -27.70
N SER A 7 7.44 42.08 -26.93
CA SER A 7 7.34 41.91 -25.47
C SER A 7 6.46 40.74 -25.06
N ILE A 8 5.49 40.33 -25.88
CA ILE A 8 4.62 39.17 -25.60
C ILE A 8 5.35 37.86 -25.96
N LEU A 9 6.26 37.88 -26.94
CA LEU A 9 7.06 36.71 -27.34
C LEU A 9 8.33 36.50 -26.52
N LYS A 10 8.62 37.34 -25.50
CA LYS A 10 9.93 37.35 -24.80
C LYS A 10 9.93 36.78 -23.38
N GLU A 11 8.88 36.13 -22.90
CA GLU A 11 8.95 35.59 -21.53
C GLU A 11 8.20 34.30 -21.19
N GLU A 12 8.06 33.39 -22.14
CA GLU A 12 7.87 31.97 -21.81
C GLU A 12 9.27 31.35 -21.61
N ARG A 13 9.94 31.74 -20.52
CA ARG A 13 11.17 31.06 -20.08
C ARG A 13 10.80 29.60 -19.84
N PRO A 14 11.48 28.59 -20.44
CA PRO A 14 11.18 27.21 -20.15
C PRO A 14 11.40 27.01 -18.65
N VAL A 15 10.31 26.81 -17.91
CA VAL A 15 10.38 26.38 -16.51
C VAL A 15 11.20 25.10 -16.56
N LYS A 16 12.44 25.15 -16.08
CA LYS A 16 13.31 23.98 -15.99
C LYS A 16 12.52 22.92 -15.24
N GLN A 17 11.98 21.94 -15.97
CA GLN A 17 11.38 20.74 -15.42
C GLN A 17 12.47 20.03 -14.64
N ARG A 18 12.62 20.38 -13.36
CA ARG A 18 13.40 19.59 -12.42
C ARG A 18 12.80 18.20 -12.45
N ALA A 19 13.65 17.21 -12.64
CA ALA A 19 13.25 15.90 -13.13
C ALA A 19 12.03 15.34 -12.36
N SER A 20 10.90 15.26 -13.06
CA SER A 20 9.58 14.85 -12.55
C SER A 20 9.63 13.51 -11.78
N TRP A 21 10.52 12.61 -12.18
CA TRP A 21 10.72 11.32 -11.50
C TRP A 21 11.17 11.47 -10.04
N ARG A 22 11.98 12.50 -9.70
CA ARG A 22 12.40 12.75 -8.31
C ARG A 22 11.27 13.31 -7.48
N GLN A 23 10.42 14.14 -8.08
CA GLN A 23 9.22 14.65 -7.41
C GLN A 23 8.25 13.51 -7.13
N TYR A 24 8.04 12.61 -8.11
CA TYR A 24 7.26 11.40 -7.92
C TYR A 24 7.81 10.53 -6.78
N LEU A 25 9.12 10.32 -6.72
CA LEU A 25 9.75 9.58 -5.62
C LEU A 25 9.59 10.26 -4.26
N ILE A 26 9.72 11.59 -4.21
CA ILE A 26 9.55 12.36 -2.97
C ILE A 26 8.07 12.36 -2.53
N GLU A 27 7.13 12.40 -3.46
CA GLU A 27 5.68 12.29 -3.18
C GLU A 27 5.35 10.89 -2.64
N LEU A 28 5.91 9.84 -3.28
CA LEU A 28 5.80 8.46 -2.82
C LEU A 28 6.40 8.27 -1.42
N GLU A 29 7.59 8.81 -1.18
CA GLU A 29 8.29 8.73 0.10
C GLU A 29 7.53 9.44 1.21
N ARG A 30 7.00 10.64 0.93
CA ARG A 30 6.18 11.41 1.88
C ARG A 30 4.89 10.67 2.21
N GLY A 31 4.21 10.12 1.21
CA GLY A 31 3.04 9.27 1.41
C GLY A 31 3.38 8.06 2.27
N PHE A 32 4.50 7.39 1.99
CA PHE A 32 4.97 6.23 2.75
C PHE A 32 5.29 6.58 4.21
N ALA A 33 6.00 7.70 4.45
CA ALA A 33 6.33 8.18 5.80
C ALA A 33 5.09 8.59 6.60
N GLN A 34 4.08 9.15 5.94
CA GLN A 34 2.81 9.53 6.57
C GLN A 34 1.99 8.29 6.96
N ILE A 35 2.08 7.21 6.18
CA ILE A 35 1.45 5.93 6.49
C ILE A 35 2.14 5.20 7.67
N ILE A 36 3.47 5.33 7.80
CA ILE A 36 4.26 4.78 8.90
C ILE A 36 3.92 5.46 10.23
N ARG A 37 3.64 6.77 10.22
CA ARG A 37 3.40 7.55 11.44
C ARG A 37 1.97 7.46 11.97
N SER A 38 1.06 6.84 11.22
CA SER A 38 -0.32 6.59 11.64
C SER A 38 -0.38 5.20 12.31
N ASP A 39 -0.32 5.21 13.63
CA ASP A 39 -0.37 4.08 14.58
C ASP A 39 -1.28 2.90 14.15
N SER A 40 -0.90 1.69 14.60
CA SER A 40 -1.45 0.33 14.35
C SER A 40 -0.89 -0.50 13.19
N VAL A 41 -0.58 0.07 12.01
CA VAL A 41 -0.09 -0.76 10.87
C VAL A 41 1.37 -1.19 11.02
N PHE A 42 2.17 -0.44 11.78
CA PHE A 42 3.54 -0.82 12.11
C PHE A 42 3.56 -2.13 12.91
N PHE A 43 2.64 -2.32 13.87
CA PHE A 43 2.61 -3.52 14.71
C PHE A 43 2.25 -4.78 13.91
N PHE A 44 1.27 -4.68 12.99
CA PHE A 44 0.90 -5.80 12.12
C PHE A 44 1.99 -6.13 11.09
N HIS A 45 2.68 -5.13 10.53
CA HIS A 45 3.81 -5.34 9.63
C HIS A 45 4.96 -6.07 10.31
N THR A 46 5.43 -5.55 11.45
CA THR A 46 6.56 -6.15 12.15
C THR A 46 6.19 -7.52 12.68
N PHE A 47 4.96 -7.73 13.15
CA PHE A 47 4.50 -9.03 13.63
C PHE A 47 4.37 -10.07 12.51
N CYS A 48 3.77 -9.72 11.38
CA CYS A 48 3.58 -10.64 10.25
C CYS A 48 4.93 -10.97 9.58
N LEU A 49 5.81 -9.97 9.41
CA LEU A 49 7.16 -10.16 8.88
C LEU A 49 8.02 -11.01 9.82
N THR A 50 7.93 -10.79 11.14
CA THR A 50 8.69 -11.57 12.12
C THR A 50 8.20 -13.01 12.20
N ILE A 51 6.89 -13.27 12.13
CA ILE A 51 6.33 -14.64 12.13
C ILE A 51 6.69 -15.37 10.84
N VAL A 52 6.58 -14.71 9.69
CA VAL A 52 6.96 -15.28 8.39
C VAL A 52 8.46 -15.55 8.32
N LEU A 53 9.31 -14.61 8.75
CA LEU A 53 10.76 -14.82 8.76
C LEU A 53 11.15 -15.93 9.74
N THR A 54 10.58 -15.95 10.94
CA THR A 54 10.89 -16.95 11.96
C THR A 54 10.43 -18.35 11.51
N CYS A 55 9.23 -18.47 10.96
CA CYS A 55 8.74 -19.75 10.45
C CYS A 55 9.52 -20.21 9.20
N SER A 56 9.83 -19.30 8.28
CA SER A 56 10.55 -19.69 7.08
C SER A 56 12.00 -20.06 7.31
N PHE A 57 12.61 -19.51 8.36
CA PHE A 57 13.97 -19.88 8.77
C PHE A 57 14.00 -21.23 9.51
N ILE A 58 12.95 -21.59 10.24
CA ILE A 58 12.90 -22.82 11.04
C ILE A 58 12.43 -24.03 10.22
N LEU A 59 11.52 -23.87 9.26
CA LEU A 59 10.84 -25.00 8.60
C LEU A 59 11.43 -25.45 7.24
N GLY A 60 12.45 -24.74 6.71
CA GLY A 60 13.11 -25.11 5.46
C GLY A 60 12.16 -25.16 4.26
N LEU A 61 11.38 -24.09 4.04
CA LEU A 61 10.38 -24.04 2.97
C LEU A 61 10.99 -24.13 1.57
N SER A 62 10.25 -24.76 0.67
CA SER A 62 10.57 -24.81 -0.75
C SER A 62 10.46 -23.43 -1.40
N MET A 63 11.11 -23.25 -2.56
CA MET A 63 11.15 -21.97 -3.26
C MET A 63 9.76 -21.48 -3.70
N MET A 64 8.82 -22.40 -3.97
CA MET A 64 7.43 -22.05 -4.32
C MET A 64 6.64 -21.53 -3.13
N GLU A 65 6.78 -22.15 -1.95
CA GLU A 65 6.08 -21.70 -0.76
C GLU A 65 6.60 -20.33 -0.31
N TRP A 66 7.91 -20.10 -0.40
CA TRP A 66 8.51 -18.78 -0.22
C TRP A 66 7.91 -17.73 -1.16
N ALA A 67 7.77 -18.05 -2.45
CA ALA A 67 7.17 -17.13 -3.41
C ALA A 67 5.70 -16.81 -3.07
N MET A 68 4.91 -17.81 -2.69
CA MET A 68 3.51 -17.62 -2.30
C MET A 68 3.38 -16.78 -1.03
N VAL A 69 4.23 -17.00 -0.03
CA VAL A 69 4.23 -16.22 1.20
C VAL A 69 4.60 -14.76 0.93
N VAL A 70 5.66 -14.52 0.15
CA VAL A 70 6.07 -13.14 -0.22
C VAL A 70 4.97 -12.43 -1.02
N LEU A 71 4.32 -13.12 -1.96
CA LEU A 71 3.19 -12.57 -2.72
C LEU A 71 2.00 -12.26 -1.81
N SER A 72 1.63 -13.18 -0.92
CA SER A 72 0.53 -13.00 0.03
C SER A 72 0.78 -11.80 0.95
N CYS A 73 1.99 -11.69 1.51
CA CYS A 73 2.40 -10.54 2.30
C CYS A 73 2.30 -9.25 1.49
N THR A 74 2.84 -9.20 0.28
CA THR A 74 2.80 -8.00 -0.57
C THR A 74 1.36 -7.56 -0.86
N LEU A 75 0.46 -8.49 -1.14
CA LEU A 75 -0.96 -8.22 -1.36
C LEU A 75 -1.66 -7.72 -0.09
N ALA A 76 -1.39 -8.33 1.07
CA ALA A 76 -1.91 -7.88 2.35
C ALA A 76 -1.51 -6.43 2.66
N ILE A 77 -0.24 -6.11 2.44
CA ILE A 77 0.32 -4.76 2.66
C ILE A 77 -0.37 -3.74 1.73
N SER A 78 -0.50 -4.09 0.45
CA SER A 78 -1.16 -3.24 -0.54
C SER A 78 -2.63 -2.97 -0.18
N ALA A 79 -3.37 -4.00 0.22
CA ALA A 79 -4.76 -3.89 0.64
C ALA A 79 -4.93 -2.99 1.87
N GLU A 80 -4.07 -3.15 2.88
CA GLU A 80 -4.09 -2.32 4.09
C GLU A 80 -3.80 -0.85 3.78
N MET A 81 -2.82 -0.58 2.91
CA MET A 81 -2.50 0.77 2.44
C MET A 81 -3.70 1.40 1.71
N PHE A 82 -4.36 0.65 0.83
CA PHE A 82 -5.54 1.10 0.13
C PHE A 82 -6.70 1.40 1.08
N ASN A 83 -6.92 0.52 2.08
CA ASN A 83 -7.93 0.72 3.10
C ASN A 83 -7.70 2.02 3.91
N LYS A 84 -6.45 2.29 4.28
CA LYS A 84 -6.05 3.54 4.95
C LYS A 84 -6.32 4.77 4.09
N VAL A 85 -6.02 4.72 2.80
CA VAL A 85 -6.33 5.82 1.87
C VAL A 85 -7.83 6.06 1.81
N LEU A 86 -8.64 5.02 1.66
CA LEU A 86 -10.10 5.13 1.66
C LEU A 86 -10.64 5.74 2.95
N LYS A 87 -10.09 5.32 4.10
CA LYS A 87 -10.47 5.85 5.41
C LYS A 87 -10.05 7.31 5.58
N ALA A 88 -8.85 7.68 5.13
CA ALA A 88 -8.40 9.08 5.12
C ALA A 88 -9.28 9.96 4.22
N ILE A 89 -9.72 9.45 3.07
CA ILE A 89 -10.68 10.14 2.20
C ILE A 89 -12.01 10.32 2.93
N TRP A 90 -12.52 9.27 3.58
CA TRP A 90 -13.75 9.32 4.37
C TRP A 90 -13.66 10.35 5.51
N ASP A 91 -12.58 10.37 6.26
CA ASP A 91 -12.43 11.28 7.41
C ASP A 91 -12.34 12.76 6.97
N ASN A 92 -11.72 13.03 5.82
CA ASN A 92 -11.59 14.40 5.29
C ASN A 92 -12.83 14.90 4.52
N LEU A 93 -13.51 14.01 3.78
CA LEU A 93 -14.54 14.41 2.81
C LEU A 93 -15.90 13.72 3.02
N GLY A 94 -16.00 12.79 3.97
CA GLY A 94 -17.17 11.95 4.19
C GLY A 94 -18.47 12.73 4.42
N HIS A 95 -18.40 13.85 5.13
CA HIS A 95 -19.55 14.72 5.39
C HIS A 95 -20.11 15.42 4.15
N HIS A 96 -19.30 15.52 3.08
CA HIS A 96 -19.66 16.19 1.83
C HIS A 96 -19.99 15.20 0.69
N PHE A 97 -19.86 13.89 0.93
CA PHE A 97 -20.17 12.88 -0.09
C PHE A 97 -21.67 12.58 -0.18
N SER A 98 -22.14 12.40 -1.41
CA SER A 98 -23.45 11.80 -1.66
C SER A 98 -23.50 10.36 -1.12
N GLU A 99 -24.69 9.85 -0.80
CA GLU A 99 -24.86 8.48 -0.30
C GLU A 99 -24.21 7.43 -1.23
N ALA A 100 -24.27 7.65 -2.54
CA ALA A 100 -23.63 6.77 -3.53
C ALA A 100 -22.10 6.71 -3.36
N ALA A 101 -21.43 7.85 -3.20
CA ALA A 101 -19.99 7.90 -3.02
C ALA A 101 -19.56 7.30 -1.67
N GLN A 102 -20.37 7.52 -0.63
CA GLN A 102 -20.17 6.88 0.66
C GLN A 102 -20.24 5.34 0.56
N ASN A 103 -21.22 4.83 -0.19
CA ASN A 103 -21.36 3.40 -0.41
C ASN A 103 -20.16 2.80 -1.18
N SER A 104 -19.65 3.50 -2.20
CA SER A 104 -18.45 3.05 -2.92
C SER A 104 -17.22 2.93 -2.02
N ILE A 105 -17.01 3.89 -1.12
CA ILE A 105 -15.89 3.83 -0.15
C ILE A 105 -16.06 2.65 0.79
N ARG A 106 -17.27 2.43 1.32
CA ARG A 106 -17.57 1.28 2.19
C ARG A 106 -17.29 -0.07 1.51
N ILE A 107 -17.67 -0.21 0.24
CA ILE A 107 -17.39 -1.42 -0.55
C ILE A 107 -15.87 -1.60 -0.73
N GLY A 108 -15.14 -0.50 -0.98
CA GLY A 108 -13.67 -0.54 -1.09
C GLY A 108 -12.98 -0.92 0.23
N THR A 109 -13.45 -0.40 1.36
CA THR A 109 -12.96 -0.79 2.70
C THR A 109 -13.23 -2.28 2.96
N ALA A 110 -14.42 -2.75 2.59
CA ALA A 110 -14.81 -4.15 2.76
C ALA A 110 -13.96 -5.09 1.89
N SER A 111 -13.70 -4.75 0.62
CA SER A 111 -12.88 -5.57 -0.27
C SER A 111 -11.43 -5.64 0.20
N ALA A 112 -10.85 -4.52 0.64
CA ALA A 112 -9.50 -4.52 1.20
C ALA A 112 -9.38 -5.40 2.45
N THR A 113 -10.39 -5.36 3.34
CA THR A 113 -10.46 -6.23 4.52
C THR A 113 -10.56 -7.70 4.11
N LEU A 114 -11.36 -8.02 3.09
CA LEU A 114 -11.47 -9.38 2.57
C LEU A 114 -10.13 -9.90 2.02
N THR A 115 -9.37 -9.07 1.30
CA THR A 115 -8.02 -9.42 0.84
C THR A 115 -7.09 -9.72 2.00
N LEU A 116 -7.15 -8.93 3.08
CA LEU A 116 -6.32 -9.14 4.27
C LEU A 116 -6.64 -10.47 4.98
N ILE A 117 -7.93 -10.81 5.08
CA ILE A 117 -8.39 -12.10 5.62
C ILE A 117 -7.89 -13.25 4.74
N GLY A 118 -8.06 -13.15 3.42
CA GLY A 118 -7.60 -14.17 2.47
C GLY A 118 -6.08 -14.41 2.57
N ALA A 119 -5.30 -13.34 2.58
CA ALA A 119 -3.84 -13.43 2.71
C ALA A 119 -3.42 -14.10 4.04
N SER A 120 -4.11 -13.78 5.13
CA SER A 120 -3.89 -14.37 6.45
C SER A 120 -4.19 -15.87 6.46
N ILE A 121 -5.29 -16.29 5.82
CA ILE A 121 -5.66 -17.70 5.68
C ILE A 121 -4.62 -18.45 4.84
N THR A 122 -4.21 -17.90 3.69
CA THR A 122 -3.20 -18.53 2.83
C THR A 122 -1.89 -18.78 3.56
N VAL A 123 -1.39 -17.77 4.28
CA VAL A 123 -0.16 -17.93 5.10
C VAL A 123 -0.38 -18.94 6.22
N GLY A 124 -1.53 -18.90 6.89
CA GLY A 124 -1.89 -19.85 7.95
C GLY A 124 -1.94 -21.30 7.48
N ILE A 125 -2.45 -21.56 6.27
CA ILE A 125 -2.49 -22.90 5.68
C ILE A 125 -1.08 -23.41 5.36
N ILE A 126 -0.24 -22.58 4.72
CA ILE A 126 1.14 -22.95 4.35
C ILE A 126 1.96 -23.28 5.62
N LEU A 127 1.89 -22.41 6.62
CA LEU A 127 2.61 -22.61 7.88
C LEU A 127 2.05 -23.78 8.70
N GLY A 128 0.72 -23.92 8.76
CA GLY A 128 0.04 -25.00 9.47
C GLY A 128 0.35 -26.38 8.89
N HIS A 129 0.34 -26.51 7.56
CA HIS A 129 0.72 -27.75 6.88
C HIS A 129 2.14 -28.17 7.22
N ARG A 130 3.08 -27.22 7.17
CA ARG A 130 4.49 -27.51 7.42
C ARG A 130 4.81 -27.78 8.90
N LEU A 131 4.09 -27.15 9.83
CA LEU A 131 4.15 -27.49 11.26
C LEU A 131 3.67 -28.91 11.55
N TRP A 132 2.61 -29.36 10.86
CA TRP A 132 2.11 -30.73 10.99
C TRP A 132 3.14 -31.76 10.53
N GLU A 133 3.82 -31.51 9.40
CA GLU A 133 4.90 -32.37 8.89
C GLU A 133 6.14 -32.41 9.79
N LEU A 134 6.39 -31.37 10.61
CA LEU A 134 7.49 -31.40 11.57
C LEU A 134 7.14 -32.10 12.88
N LEU A 135 5.85 -32.13 13.22
CA LEU A 135 5.35 -32.72 14.47
C LEU A 135 5.00 -34.22 14.32
N HIS A 136 4.91 -34.74 13.10
CA HIS A 136 4.58 -36.14 12.79
C HIS A 136 5.64 -36.75 11.86
#